data_AF-A0A5D0WMY3-F1
#
_entry.id   AF-A0A5D0WMY3-F1
#
_cell.length_a   1.000
_cell.length_b   1.000
_cell.length_c   1.000
_cell.angle_alpha   90.00
_cell.angle_beta   90.00
_cell.angle_gamma   90.00
#
_symmetry.space_group_name_H-M   'P 1'
#
loop_
_entity.id
_entity.type
_entity.pdbx_description
1 polymer ?
#
loop_
_entity_poly.entity_id
_entity_poly.type
_entity_poly.pdbx_seq_one_letter_code
_entity_poly.pdbx_strand_id
1 'polypeptide(L)' 'MYLRQGALVVPLALVLAGCGQADSEPGPGGVTVGEARALDAAARMLDERRVPSEALVPSGMAAPESSEAAPR' A
#
# COMPACT_ATOMS: atom_id res chain seq x y z
N MET A 1 -20.15 -19.19 40.21
CA MET A 1 -21.02 -18.68 39.13
C MET A 1 -20.25 -18.00 37.98
N TYR A 2 -18.91 -17.86 38.05
CA TYR A 2 -18.08 -17.32 36.95
C TYR A 2 -17.59 -18.38 35.92
N LEU A 3 -17.54 -19.67 36.31
CA LEU A 3 -17.13 -20.75 35.40
C LEU A 3 -18.11 -21.00 34.24
N ARG A 4 -19.38 -20.60 34.37
CA ARG A 4 -20.40 -20.73 33.30
C ARG A 4 -20.36 -19.58 32.29
N GLN A 5 -19.70 -18.46 32.63
CA GLN A 5 -19.58 -17.27 31.78
C GLN A 5 -18.42 -17.38 30.78
N GLY A 6 -17.40 -18.20 31.05
CA GLY A 6 -16.26 -18.42 30.14
C GLY A 6 -16.58 -19.30 28.92
N ALA A 7 -17.60 -20.16 29.02
CA ALA A 7 -17.95 -21.11 27.96
C ALA A 7 -18.43 -20.44 26.66
N LEU A 8 -18.92 -19.19 26.74
CA LEU A 8 -19.39 -18.41 25.59
C LEU A 8 -18.30 -17.52 24.95
N VAL A 9 -17.16 -17.32 25.62
CA VAL A 9 -16.11 -16.39 25.14
C VAL A 9 -15.23 -17.04 24.07
N VAL A 10 -14.99 -18.35 24.19
CA VAL A 10 -14.16 -19.15 23.26
C VAL A 10 -14.73 -19.17 21.83
N PRO A 11 -16.02 -19.48 21.58
CA PRO A 11 -16.55 -19.48 20.21
C PRO A 11 -16.59 -18.09 19.59
N LEU A 12 -16.78 -17.03 20.39
CA LEU A 12 -16.81 -15.66 19.88
C LEU A 12 -15.43 -15.22 19.36
N ALA A 13 -14.35 -15.54 20.08
CA ALA A 13 -12.99 -15.21 19.64
C ALA A 13 -12.59 -15.90 18.32
N LEU A 14 -13.08 -17.12 18.08
CA LEU A 14 -12.84 -17.86 16.83
C LEU A 14 -13.54 -17.22 15.61
N VAL A 15 -14.72 -16.63 15.81
CA VAL A 15 -15.42 -15.89 14.74
C VAL A 15 -14.70 -14.58 14.40
N LEU A 16 -14.12 -13.89 15.39
CA LEU A 16 -13.33 -12.67 15.13
C LEU A 16 -11.99 -12.96 14.44
N ALA A 17 -11.39 -14.13 14.65
CA ALA A 17 -10.14 -14.51 13.99
C ALA A 17 -10.27 -14.68 12.46
N GLY A 18 -11.51 -14.86 11.95
CA GLY A 18 -11.80 -14.90 10.50
C GLY A 18 -12.09 -13.54 9.86
N CYS A 19 -12.27 -12.48 10.67
CA CYS A 19 -12.42 -11.10 10.17
C CYS A 19 -11.08 -10.35 10.14
N GLY A 20 -9.95 -11.05 10.26
CA GLY A 20 -8.62 -10.52 10.06
C GLY A 20 -8.23 -10.63 8.59
N GLN A 21 -7.82 -9.50 7.99
CA GLN A 21 -7.36 -9.45 6.61
C GLN A 21 -6.16 -10.39 6.43
N ALA A 22 -6.31 -11.40 5.57
CA ALA A 22 -5.16 -12.19 5.12
C ALA A 22 -4.17 -11.26 4.41
N ASP A 23 -2.86 -11.45 4.59
CA ASP A 23 -1.83 -10.60 3.95
C ASP A 23 -1.96 -10.49 2.41
N SER A 24 -2.65 -11.46 1.79
CA SER A 24 -2.92 -11.55 0.36
C SER A 24 -4.29 -11.02 -0.07
N GLU A 25 -5.17 -10.66 0.86
CA GLU A 25 -6.46 -10.02 0.51
C GLU A 25 -6.23 -8.53 0.22
N PRO A 26 -6.84 -7.98 -0.85
CA PRO A 26 -6.73 -6.56 -1.17
C PRO A 26 -7.33 -5.70 -0.05
N GLY A 27 -6.50 -4.84 0.54
CA GLY A 27 -6.94 -3.87 1.53
C GLY A 27 -7.70 -2.68 0.92
N PRO A 28 -8.16 -1.73 1.76
CA PRO A 28 -8.73 -0.48 1.27
C PRO A 28 -7.69 0.26 0.41
N GLY A 29 -8.02 0.48 -0.86
CA GLY A 29 -7.07 0.94 -1.89
C GLY A 29 -6.74 -0.11 -2.96
N GLY A 30 -7.26 -1.34 -2.83
CA GLY A 30 -7.09 -2.40 -3.84
C GLY A 30 -5.70 -3.03 -3.87
N VAL A 31 -4.87 -2.77 -2.86
CA VAL A 31 -3.50 -3.29 -2.73
C VAL A 31 -3.40 -4.21 -1.52
N THR A 32 -2.66 -5.30 -1.68
CA THR A 32 -2.29 -6.22 -0.60
C THR A 32 -1.23 -5.60 0.32
N VAL A 33 -1.03 -6.20 1.49
CA VAL A 33 0.03 -5.76 2.42
C VAL A 33 1.41 -5.93 1.80
N GLY A 34 1.61 -7.01 1.03
CA GLY A 34 2.85 -7.27 0.29
C GLY A 34 3.14 -6.20 -0.76
N GLU A 35 2.13 -5.81 -1.55
CA GLU A 35 2.24 -4.74 -2.54
C GLU A 35 2.54 -3.40 -1.88
N ALA A 36 1.83 -3.04 -0.80
CA ALA A 36 2.06 -1.81 -0.07
C ALA A 36 3.51 -1.68 0.45
N ARG A 37 4.11 -2.77 0.96
CA ARG A 37 5.53 -2.80 1.36
C ARG A 37 6.46 -2.60 0.17
N ALA A 38 6.17 -3.21 -0.98
CA ALA A 38 6.99 -3.05 -2.18
C ALA A 38 6.97 -1.60 -2.69
N LEU A 39 5.80 -0.95 -2.67
CA LEU A 39 5.63 0.46 -3.00
C LEU A 39 6.41 1.38 -2.04
N ASP A 40 6.36 1.13 -0.73
CA ASP A 40 7.10 1.90 0.27
C ASP A 40 8.62 1.78 0.10
N ALA A 41 9.11 0.57 -0.17
CA ALA A 41 10.51 0.33 -0.47
C ALA A 41 10.98 1.12 -1.70
N ALA A 42 10.15 1.18 -2.75
CA ALA A 42 10.45 1.96 -3.95
C ALA A 42 10.48 3.47 -3.66
N ALA A 43 9.53 3.98 -2.87
CA ALA A 43 9.51 5.38 -2.45
C ALA A 43 10.77 5.76 -1.66
N ARG A 44 11.19 4.91 -0.70
CA ARG A 44 12.42 5.13 0.06
C ARG A 44 13.66 5.23 -0.84
N MET A 45 13.75 4.39 -1.87
CA MET A 45 14.85 4.49 -2.84
C MET A 45 14.86 5.83 -3.57
N LEU A 46 13.69 6.43 -3.87
CA LEU A 46 13.62 7.76 -4.49
C LEU A 46 14.07 8.85 -3.53
N ASP A 47 13.69 8.78 -2.26
CA ASP A 47 14.11 9.73 -1.22
C ASP A 47 15.63 9.72 -1.03
N GLU A 48 16.23 8.53 -0.96
CA GLU A 48 17.68 8.36 -0.87
C GLU A 48 18.43 8.96 -2.07
N ARG A 49 17.81 8.93 -3.26
CA ARG A 49 18.40 9.44 -4.50
C ARG A 49 18.25 10.95 -4.69
N ARG A 50 17.67 11.69 -3.72
CA ARG A 50 17.33 13.13 -3.78
C ARG A 50 16.96 13.56 -5.19
N VAL A 51 15.72 13.27 -5.57
CA VAL A 51 15.17 13.64 -6.88
C VAL A 51 15.30 15.16 -7.08
N PRO A 52 15.91 15.63 -8.18
CA PRO A 52 16.04 17.05 -8.44
C PRO A 52 14.64 17.68 -8.59
N SER A 53 14.47 18.92 -8.10
CA SER A 53 13.15 19.58 -8.07
C SER A 53 12.52 19.78 -9.44
N GLU A 54 13.34 19.80 -10.50
CA GLU A 54 12.87 19.84 -11.89
C GLU A 54 12.21 18.53 -12.34
N ALA A 55 12.51 17.39 -11.73
CA ALA A 55 11.81 16.13 -12.02
C ALA A 55 10.46 16.02 -11.29
N LEU A 56 10.13 16.97 -10.41
CA LEU A 56 8.87 17.00 -9.66
C LEU A 56 7.80 17.88 -10.32
N VAL A 57 8.06 18.49 -11.49
CA VAL A 57 7.00 19.22 -12.23
C VAL A 57 5.94 18.20 -12.69
N PRO A 58 4.66 18.41 -12.35
CA PRO A 58 3.57 17.59 -12.85
C PRO A 58 3.57 17.62 -14.38
N SER A 59 3.47 16.45 -15.01
CA SER A 59 3.52 16.29 -16.48
C SER A 59 2.46 17.13 -17.23
N GLY A 60 1.39 17.57 -16.55
CA GLY A 60 0.38 18.48 -17.10
C GLY A 60 0.69 19.99 -16.98
N MET A 61 1.77 20.37 -16.31
CA MET A 61 2.20 21.77 -16.09
C MET A 61 3.51 22.11 -16.81
N ALA A 62 4.22 21.11 -17.32
CA ALA A 62 5.32 21.34 -18.24
C ALA A 62 4.73 21.89 -19.55
N ALA A 63 5.23 23.04 -20.01
CA ALA A 63 4.94 23.53 -21.34
C ALA A 63 5.28 22.42 -22.37
N PRO A 64 4.62 22.36 -23.53
CA PRO A 64 4.92 21.34 -24.53
C PRO A 64 6.32 21.59 -25.13
N GLU A 65 7.35 21.08 -24.46
CA GLU A 65 8.70 20.95 -24.97
C GLU A 65 8.67 19.79 -25.97
N SER A 66 8.44 20.15 -27.23
CA SER A 66 8.64 19.38 -28.46
C SER A 66 8.90 17.89 -28.30
N SER A 67 7.89 17.11 -28.66
CA SER A 67 8.04 15.77 -29.24
C SER A 67 8.98 15.85 -30.46
N GLU A 68 10.30 15.89 -30.27
CA GLU A 68 11.29 15.83 -31.34
C GLU A 68 12.30 14.69 -31.06
N ALA A 69 12.15 13.65 -31.88
CA ALA A 69 13.16 12.70 -32.33
C ALA A 69 13.70 11.66 -31.33
N ALA A 70 13.03 10.51 -31.31
CA ALA A 70 13.70 9.22 -31.18
C ALA A 70 14.68 9.01 -32.35
N PRO A 71 15.96 8.65 -32.12
CA PRO A 71 16.73 7.94 -33.14
C PRO A 71 16.28 6.47 -33.12
N ARG A 72 16.00 5.93 -34.31
CA ARG A 72 15.74 4.50 -34.52
C ARG A 72 17.01 3.66 -34.35
#